data_AF-A0A1H0KDT4-F1
#
_entry.id   AF-A0A1H0KDT4-F1
#
_cell.length_a   1.000
_cell.length_b   1.000
_cell.length_c   1.000
_cell.angle_alpha   90.00
_cell.angle_beta   90.00
_cell.angle_gamma   90.00
#
_symmetry.space_group_name_H-M   'P 1'
#
loop_
_entity.id
_entity.type
_entity.pdbx_description
1 polymer ?
#
loop_
_entity_poly.entity_id
_entity_poly.type
_entity_poly.pdbx_seq_one_letter_code
_entity_poly.pdbx_strand_id
1 'polypeptide(L)'
;MHAIAISSVQLITSKYGSEKGQIHFDAEEEVTHDIFPDRIVLNTNFRDERSYQASIEGDVLSVKKLLYHVRKKEFFEGTMDEDDWQELDVLWRRMEYELVTGPKFSEMDVRAELLHLFFLILTEKEAEISSKKLPAKKTPDLKWVWKQITSALAQANRSVSFEWKEWAEIGIMEVNKLGAVQELGIVLPYPGEQQIEDVTHDADWEAAILRYFNGHLNDSGLKLIAIGTHFDEYQMFACLPVRDLNLVNAFEILKKLGLVYKD
;
A
#
# COMPACT_ATOMS: atom_id res chain seq x y z
N MET A 1 -11.60 3.61 4.88
CA MET A 1 -11.72 4.20 3.52
C MET A 1 -11.68 3.05 2.52
N HIS A 2 -12.61 2.94 1.57
CA HIS A 2 -12.67 1.76 0.68
C HIS A 2 -11.46 1.72 -0.27
N ALA A 3 -10.73 0.60 -0.24
CA ALA A 3 -9.55 0.26 -1.03
C ALA A 3 -9.66 0.49 -2.55
N ILE A 4 -10.88 0.37 -3.07
CA ILE A 4 -11.16 0.32 -4.51
C ILE A 4 -11.57 1.71 -4.99
N ALA A 5 -10.76 2.29 -5.88
CA ALA A 5 -11.13 3.52 -6.56
C ALA A 5 -12.10 3.23 -7.73
N ILE A 6 -13.16 4.02 -7.87
CA ILE A 6 -14.11 3.93 -9.01
C ILE A 6 -13.35 3.94 -10.35
N SER A 7 -12.36 4.83 -10.49
CA SER A 7 -11.53 4.95 -11.69
C SER A 7 -10.74 3.67 -12.00
N SER A 8 -10.31 2.93 -10.98
CA SER A 8 -9.62 1.65 -11.12
C SER A 8 -10.55 0.60 -11.70
N VAL A 9 -11.78 0.48 -11.16
CA VAL A 9 -12.81 -0.42 -11.68
C VAL A 9 -13.11 -0.11 -13.13
N GLN A 10 -13.39 1.16 -13.46
CA GLN A 10 -13.70 1.59 -14.84
C GLN A 10 -12.57 1.27 -15.81
N LEU A 11 -11.32 1.51 -15.42
CA LEU A 11 -10.17 1.25 -16.26
C LEU A 11 -10.02 -0.25 -16.55
N ILE A 12 -10.14 -1.09 -15.51
CA ILE A 12 -9.96 -2.53 -15.65
C ILE A 12 -11.13 -3.13 -16.45
N THR A 13 -12.38 -2.82 -16.12
CA THR A 13 -13.55 -3.37 -16.83
C THR A 13 -13.61 -2.92 -18.29
N SER A 14 -13.26 -1.67 -18.61
CA SER A 14 -13.27 -1.18 -20.00
C SER A 14 -12.17 -1.79 -20.87
N LYS A 15 -10.99 -2.06 -20.29
CA LYS A 15 -9.84 -2.59 -21.03
C LYS A 15 -9.82 -4.11 -21.14
N TYR A 16 -10.27 -4.80 -20.09
CA TYR A 16 -10.14 -6.25 -19.97
C TYR A 16 -11.48 -7.00 -19.90
N GLY A 17 -12.60 -6.31 -19.70
CA GLY A 17 -13.90 -6.93 -19.55
C GLY A 17 -14.38 -7.64 -20.81
N SER A 18 -15.02 -8.80 -20.64
CA SER A 18 -15.72 -9.51 -21.72
C SER A 18 -17.10 -9.97 -21.28
N GLU A 19 -18.05 -10.11 -22.21
CA GLU A 19 -19.43 -10.52 -21.89
C GLU A 19 -19.50 -11.86 -21.14
N LYS A 20 -18.53 -12.75 -21.36
CA LYS A 20 -18.45 -14.07 -20.72
C LYS A 20 -17.64 -14.05 -19.42
N GLY A 21 -17.07 -12.91 -19.03
CA GLY A 21 -16.06 -12.82 -17.99
C GLY A 21 -14.69 -13.17 -18.58
N GLN A 22 -13.79 -12.18 -18.63
CA GLN A 22 -12.39 -12.44 -18.93
C GLN A 22 -11.72 -12.99 -17.67
N ILE A 23 -11.09 -14.16 -17.79
CA ILE A 23 -10.35 -14.77 -16.70
C ILE A 23 -9.02 -14.05 -16.53
N HIS A 24 -8.74 -13.64 -15.30
CA HIS A 24 -7.42 -13.22 -14.82
C HIS A 24 -6.95 -14.23 -13.77
N PHE A 25 -5.74 -14.76 -13.92
CA PHE A 25 -5.19 -15.75 -12.99
C PHE A 25 -4.24 -15.06 -12.01
N ASP A 26 -4.55 -15.22 -10.73
CA ASP A 26 -3.74 -14.78 -9.61
C ASP A 26 -2.80 -15.91 -9.18
N ALA A 27 -1.52 -15.74 -9.47
CA ALA A 27 -0.52 -16.77 -9.21
C ALA A 27 -0.11 -16.88 -7.73
N GLU A 28 -0.37 -15.85 -6.91
CA GLU A 28 0.04 -15.86 -5.49
C GLU A 28 -0.96 -16.68 -4.66
N GLU A 29 -2.26 -16.53 -4.92
CA GLU A 29 -3.31 -17.30 -4.21
C GLU A 29 -3.77 -18.56 -4.97
N GLU A 30 -3.25 -18.75 -6.19
CA GLU A 30 -3.66 -19.81 -7.12
C GLU A 30 -5.17 -19.79 -7.44
N VAL A 31 -5.75 -18.60 -7.59
CA VAL A 31 -7.18 -18.38 -7.90
C VAL A 31 -7.39 -17.67 -9.23
N THR A 32 -8.60 -17.75 -9.77
CA THR A 32 -9.00 -17.00 -10.96
C THR A 32 -10.01 -15.92 -10.59
N HIS A 33 -9.93 -14.77 -11.23
CA HIS A 33 -10.88 -13.67 -11.12
C HIS A 33 -11.58 -13.46 -12.46
N ASP A 34 -12.83 -12.99 -12.42
CA ASP A 34 -13.65 -12.78 -13.61
C ASP A 34 -13.92 -11.29 -13.83
N ILE A 35 -13.52 -10.78 -15.00
CA ILE A 35 -13.65 -9.37 -15.37
C ILE A 35 -14.75 -9.24 -16.44
N PHE A 36 -15.85 -8.59 -16.08
CA PHE A 36 -16.95 -8.25 -16.98
C PHE A 36 -16.89 -6.75 -17.33
N PRO A 37 -17.64 -6.28 -18.35
CA PRO A 37 -17.71 -4.87 -18.67
C PRO A 37 -18.32 -4.01 -17.56
N ASP A 38 -19.16 -4.59 -16.71
CA ASP A 38 -19.96 -3.92 -15.69
C ASP A 38 -19.53 -4.24 -14.24
N ARG A 39 -18.71 -5.28 -14.04
CA ARG A 39 -18.30 -5.74 -12.71
C ARG A 39 -17.01 -6.57 -12.75
N ILE A 40 -16.37 -6.73 -11.60
CA ILE A 40 -15.26 -7.64 -11.38
C ILE A 40 -15.59 -8.55 -10.21
N VAL A 41 -15.33 -9.85 -10.37
CA VAL A 41 -15.50 -10.87 -9.32
C VAL A 41 -14.13 -11.39 -8.92
N LEU A 42 -13.73 -11.09 -7.70
CA LEU A 42 -12.51 -11.57 -7.05
C LEU A 42 -12.83 -12.82 -6.23
N ASN A 43 -12.50 -14.00 -6.76
CA ASN A 43 -12.61 -15.26 -6.03
C ASN A 43 -11.48 -15.41 -5.00
N THR A 44 -11.78 -16.08 -3.89
CA THR A 44 -10.81 -16.40 -2.84
C THR A 44 -10.46 -17.89 -2.85
N ASN A 45 -9.38 -18.28 -2.18
CA ASN A 45 -9.03 -19.69 -1.96
C ASN A 45 -9.66 -20.27 -0.67
N PHE A 46 -10.52 -19.51 0.01
CA PHE A 46 -11.14 -19.97 1.24
C PHE A 46 -12.09 -21.15 1.00
N ARG A 47 -12.18 -22.03 1.99
CA ARG A 47 -13.02 -23.23 1.94
C ARG A 47 -14.52 -22.94 1.87
N ASP A 48 -14.92 -21.74 2.27
CA ASP A 48 -16.32 -21.30 2.18
C ASP A 48 -16.70 -20.77 0.79
N GLU A 49 -15.77 -20.85 -0.17
CA GLU A 49 -15.97 -20.45 -1.57
C GLU A 49 -16.52 -19.01 -1.67
N ARG A 50 -16.07 -18.14 -0.76
CA ARG A 50 -16.43 -16.71 -0.80
C ARG A 50 -15.74 -16.04 -1.98
N SER A 51 -16.42 -15.03 -2.52
CA SER A 51 -15.88 -14.11 -3.53
C SER A 51 -16.39 -12.70 -3.25
N TYR A 52 -15.71 -11.72 -3.82
CA TYR A 52 -16.10 -10.32 -3.72
C TYR A 52 -16.44 -9.79 -5.11
N GLN A 53 -17.57 -9.11 -5.24
CA GLN A 53 -17.98 -8.46 -6.47
C GLN A 53 -17.88 -6.96 -6.31
N ALA A 54 -17.08 -6.30 -7.15
CA ALA A 54 -17.04 -4.85 -7.28
C ALA A 54 -17.73 -4.42 -8.58
N SER A 55 -18.65 -3.48 -8.48
CA SER A 55 -19.44 -2.96 -9.61
C SER A 55 -19.73 -1.47 -9.43
N ILE A 56 -20.05 -0.78 -10.51
CA ILE A 56 -20.41 0.64 -10.46
C ILE A 56 -21.90 0.78 -10.75
N GLU A 57 -22.65 1.23 -9.77
CA GLU A 57 -24.08 1.50 -9.88
C GLU A 57 -24.30 3.02 -9.96
N GLY A 58 -24.42 3.55 -11.18
CA GLY A 58 -24.42 5.00 -11.41
C GLY A 58 -23.04 5.61 -11.15
N ASP A 59 -22.92 6.46 -10.15
CA ASP A 59 -21.66 7.09 -9.71
C ASP A 59 -21.13 6.51 -8.40
N VAL A 60 -21.67 5.37 -7.95
CA VAL A 60 -21.35 4.77 -6.65
C VAL A 60 -20.68 3.40 -6.86
N LEU A 61 -19.58 3.19 -6.15
CA LEU A 61 -18.97 1.86 -6.02
C LEU A 61 -19.86 1.00 -5.13
N SER A 62 -20.33 -0.13 -5.67
CA SER A 62 -21.00 -1.19 -4.92
C SER A 62 -20.07 -2.39 -4.81
N VAL A 63 -19.82 -2.84 -3.58
CA VAL A 63 -19.05 -4.04 -3.26
C VAL A 63 -19.95 -5.02 -2.51
N LYS A 64 -19.94 -6.29 -2.94
CA LYS A 64 -20.74 -7.35 -2.31
C LYS A 64 -19.87 -8.56 -2.02
N LYS A 65 -20.07 -9.18 -0.85
CA LYS A 65 -19.59 -10.54 -0.57
C LYS A 65 -20.58 -11.54 -1.14
N LEU A 66 -20.10 -12.49 -1.92
CA LEU A 66 -20.89 -13.58 -2.47
C LEU A 66 -20.40 -14.89 -1.88
N LEU A 67 -21.32 -15.68 -1.36
CA LEU A 67 -21.07 -16.99 -0.76
C LEU A 67 -21.72 -18.07 -1.63
N TYR A 68 -20.98 -19.09 -2.02
CA TYR A 68 -21.52 -20.18 -2.83
C TYR A 68 -22.17 -21.26 -1.96
N HIS A 69 -23.44 -21.55 -2.23
CA HIS A 69 -24.16 -22.62 -1.56
C HIS A 69 -24.13 -23.91 -2.38
N VAL A 70 -23.15 -24.79 -2.11
CA VAL A 70 -22.92 -26.05 -2.87
C VAL A 70 -24.19 -26.86 -3.16
N ARG A 71 -25.06 -27.06 -2.16
CA ARG A 71 -26.29 -27.89 -2.35
C ARG A 71 -27.33 -27.26 -3.27
N LYS A 72 -27.40 -25.93 -3.29
CA LYS A 72 -28.38 -25.17 -4.06
C LYS A 72 -27.80 -24.69 -5.39
N LYS A 73 -26.47 -24.74 -5.53
CA LYS A 73 -25.72 -24.25 -6.70
C LYS A 73 -26.05 -22.80 -7.01
N GLU A 74 -26.15 -21.98 -5.97
CA GLU A 74 -26.50 -20.56 -6.06
C GLU A 74 -25.56 -19.73 -5.18
N PHE A 75 -25.34 -18.48 -5.57
CA PHE A 75 -24.66 -17.49 -4.75
C PHE A 75 -25.68 -16.70 -3.93
N PHE A 76 -25.32 -16.36 -2.70
CA PHE A 76 -26.08 -15.44 -1.85
C PHE A 76 -25.18 -14.34 -1.30
N GLU A 77 -25.78 -13.19 -1.00
CA GLU A 77 -25.06 -12.05 -0.47
C GLU A 77 -24.73 -12.27 1.02
N GLY A 78 -23.45 -12.10 1.36
CA GLY A 78 -22.95 -12.13 2.73
C GLY A 78 -22.70 -10.72 3.27
N THR A 79 -22.54 -10.62 4.59
CA THR A 79 -22.08 -9.39 5.24
C THR A 79 -20.56 -9.29 5.16
N MET A 80 -20.05 -8.10 4.84
CA MET A 80 -18.62 -7.78 4.92
C MET A 80 -18.24 -7.42 6.35
N ASP A 81 -17.23 -8.08 6.90
CA ASP A 81 -16.51 -7.65 8.11
C ASP A 81 -15.17 -6.97 7.75
N GLU A 82 -14.38 -6.59 8.77
CA GLU A 82 -13.10 -5.90 8.58
C GLU A 82 -12.07 -6.79 7.85
N ASP A 83 -11.98 -8.06 8.23
CA ASP A 83 -11.09 -9.05 7.61
C ASP A 83 -11.44 -9.22 6.11
N ASP A 84 -12.73 -9.28 5.77
CA ASP A 84 -13.19 -9.33 4.38
C ASP A 84 -12.73 -8.10 3.58
N TRP A 85 -12.75 -6.90 4.20
CA TRP A 85 -12.31 -5.68 3.54
C TRP A 85 -10.79 -5.63 3.34
N GLN A 86 -10.01 -6.13 4.30
CA GLN A 86 -8.56 -6.24 4.21
C GLN A 86 -8.16 -7.21 3.09
N GLU A 87 -8.76 -8.41 3.07
CA GLU A 87 -8.56 -9.39 2.01
C GLU A 87 -8.88 -8.80 0.63
N LEU A 88 -10.02 -8.11 0.51
CA LEU A 88 -10.43 -7.46 -0.73
C LEU A 88 -9.42 -6.40 -1.19
N ASP A 89 -8.85 -5.60 -0.29
CA ASP A 89 -7.80 -4.62 -0.65
C ASP A 89 -6.59 -5.33 -1.24
N VAL A 90 -6.11 -6.40 -0.59
CA VAL A 90 -4.94 -7.16 -1.06
C VAL A 90 -5.17 -7.75 -2.45
N LEU A 91 -6.30 -8.45 -2.65
CA LEU A 91 -6.67 -9.03 -3.95
C LEU A 91 -6.79 -7.95 -5.02
N TRP A 92 -7.48 -6.84 -4.71
CA TRP A 92 -7.68 -5.75 -5.66
C TRP A 92 -6.36 -5.09 -6.06
N ARG A 93 -5.50 -4.79 -5.09
CA ARG A 93 -4.20 -4.14 -5.33
C ARG A 93 -3.27 -4.98 -6.17
N ARG A 94 -3.24 -6.29 -5.95
CA ARG A 94 -2.44 -7.22 -6.75
C ARG A 94 -2.94 -7.26 -8.19
N MET A 95 -4.24 -7.45 -8.40
CA MET A 95 -4.85 -7.40 -9.73
C MET A 95 -4.64 -6.04 -10.43
N GLU A 96 -4.88 -4.94 -9.72
CA GLU A 96 -4.65 -3.58 -10.23
C GLU A 96 -3.20 -3.40 -10.63
N TYR A 97 -2.25 -3.84 -9.80
CA TYR A 97 -0.85 -3.81 -10.17
C TYR A 97 -0.60 -4.60 -11.46
N GLU A 98 -1.01 -5.86 -11.53
CA GLU A 98 -0.72 -6.74 -12.67
C GLU A 98 -1.35 -6.26 -13.99
N LEU A 99 -2.54 -5.68 -13.93
CA LEU A 99 -3.28 -5.24 -15.11
C LEU A 99 -2.99 -3.78 -15.49
N VAL A 100 -2.70 -2.91 -14.53
CA VAL A 100 -2.58 -1.47 -14.78
C VAL A 100 -1.15 -0.99 -14.66
N THR A 101 -0.44 -1.35 -13.58
CA THR A 101 0.85 -0.73 -13.25
C THR A 101 2.04 -1.54 -13.77
N GLY A 102 2.00 -2.85 -13.66
CA GLY A 102 2.98 -3.79 -14.19
C GLY A 102 3.25 -3.60 -15.67
N PRO A 103 2.24 -3.48 -16.55
CA PRO A 103 2.46 -3.23 -17.98
C PRO A 103 3.21 -1.91 -18.23
N LYS A 104 2.99 -0.88 -17.41
CA LYS A 104 3.71 0.41 -17.53
C LYS A 104 5.20 0.28 -17.23
N PHE A 105 5.63 -0.72 -16.47
CA PHE A 105 7.06 -0.95 -16.20
C PHE A 105 7.82 -1.27 -17.49
N SER A 106 7.16 -1.83 -18.50
CA SER A 106 7.78 -2.12 -19.80
C SER A 106 8.04 -0.85 -20.63
N GLU A 107 7.33 0.24 -20.35
CA GLU A 107 7.42 1.52 -21.04
C GLU A 107 8.24 2.57 -20.25
N MET A 108 8.54 2.28 -18.99
CA MET A 108 9.20 3.18 -18.04
C MET A 108 10.67 2.80 -17.81
N ASP A 109 11.55 3.80 -17.70
CA ASP A 109 12.88 3.59 -17.12
C ASP A 109 12.78 3.53 -15.59
N VAL A 110 12.39 2.37 -15.07
CA VAL A 110 12.23 2.12 -13.63
C VAL A 110 13.52 2.41 -12.87
N ARG A 111 14.70 2.21 -13.50
CA ARG A 111 15.98 2.52 -12.87
C ARG A 111 16.12 4.04 -12.68
N ALA A 112 15.82 4.83 -13.70
CA ALA A 112 15.86 6.29 -13.60
C ALA A 112 14.87 6.81 -12.53
N GLU A 113 13.66 6.26 -12.47
CA GLU A 113 12.67 6.64 -11.45
C GLU A 113 13.12 6.28 -10.03
N LEU A 114 13.74 5.11 -9.82
CA LEU A 114 14.34 4.75 -8.52
C LEU A 114 15.48 5.68 -8.12
N LEU A 115 16.36 6.02 -9.06
CA LEU A 115 17.45 6.97 -8.81
C LEU A 115 16.87 8.33 -8.39
N HIS A 116 15.90 8.83 -9.14
CA HIS A 116 15.23 10.10 -8.83
C HIS A 116 14.58 10.04 -7.44
N LEU A 117 13.84 8.98 -7.13
CA LEU A 117 13.24 8.77 -5.81
C LEU A 117 14.28 8.82 -4.70
N PHE A 118 15.43 8.14 -4.84
CA PHE A 118 16.48 8.14 -3.82
C PHE A 118 17.01 9.54 -3.53
N PHE A 119 17.20 10.39 -4.54
CA PHE A 119 17.62 11.77 -4.33
C PHE A 119 16.54 12.66 -3.71
N LEU A 120 15.26 12.26 -3.77
CA LEU A 120 14.17 12.98 -3.10
C LEU A 120 14.01 12.57 -1.63
N ILE A 121 14.21 11.29 -1.30
CA ILE A 121 13.87 10.74 0.02
C ILE A 121 15.06 10.50 0.95
N LEU A 122 16.29 10.56 0.42
CA LEU A 122 17.53 10.34 1.18
C LEU A 122 18.42 11.60 1.18
N THR A 123 19.46 11.62 2.02
CA THR A 123 20.53 12.61 1.83
C THR A 123 21.30 12.34 0.55
N GLU A 124 21.96 13.35 -0.02
CA GLU A 124 22.76 13.20 -1.26
C GLU A 124 23.77 12.05 -1.15
N LYS A 125 24.48 11.96 -0.02
CA LYS A 125 25.44 10.88 0.25
C LYS A 125 24.77 9.50 0.30
N GLU A 126 23.63 9.38 0.98
CA GLU A 126 22.85 8.14 1.05
C GLU A 126 22.32 7.74 -0.33
N ALA A 127 21.78 8.70 -1.08
CA ALA A 127 21.27 8.51 -2.44
C ALA A 127 22.36 8.01 -3.39
N GLU A 128 23.56 8.58 -3.33
CA GLU A 128 24.71 8.10 -4.11
C GLU A 128 25.10 6.66 -3.77
N ILE A 129 25.13 6.32 -2.47
CA ILE A 129 25.46 4.96 -2.01
C ILE A 129 24.41 3.95 -2.53
N SER A 130 23.12 4.29 -2.38
CA SER A 130 22.01 3.46 -2.85
C SER A 130 22.01 3.32 -4.38
N SER A 131 22.29 4.42 -5.09
CA SER A 131 22.40 4.45 -6.56
C SER A 131 23.52 3.55 -7.09
N LYS A 132 24.68 3.54 -6.42
CA LYS A 132 25.82 2.68 -6.77
C LYS A 132 25.53 1.20 -6.53
N LYS A 133 24.69 0.87 -5.55
CA LYS A 133 24.29 -0.50 -5.20
C LYS A 133 23.10 -1.01 -6.01
N LEU A 134 22.42 -0.13 -6.76
CA LEU A 134 21.22 -0.48 -7.51
C LEU A 134 21.56 -1.51 -8.63
N PRO A 135 21.13 -2.77 -8.50
CA PRO A 135 21.47 -3.81 -9.45
C PRO A 135 20.87 -3.52 -10.82
N ALA A 136 21.53 -3.97 -11.88
CA ALA A 136 20.93 -3.95 -13.22
C ALA A 136 19.92 -5.11 -13.32
N LYS A 137 18.66 -4.80 -13.64
CA LYS A 137 17.63 -5.80 -13.95
C LYS A 137 17.01 -5.45 -15.31
N LYS A 138 16.99 -6.42 -16.23
CA LYS A 138 16.47 -6.23 -17.60
C LYS A 138 14.96 -5.97 -17.63
N THR A 139 14.22 -6.63 -16.73
CA THR A 139 12.77 -6.50 -16.63
C THR A 139 12.42 -6.33 -15.15
N PRO A 140 12.35 -5.08 -14.66
CA PRO A 140 11.91 -4.77 -13.31
C PRO A 140 10.47 -5.29 -13.07
N ASP A 141 10.19 -5.69 -11.83
CA ASP A 141 8.86 -6.04 -11.33
C ASP A 141 8.66 -5.38 -9.96
N LEU A 142 7.43 -5.38 -9.43
CA LEU A 142 7.12 -4.72 -8.16
C LEU A 142 7.96 -5.25 -7.02
N LYS A 143 8.08 -6.58 -6.93
CA LYS A 143 8.84 -7.25 -5.86
C LYS A 143 10.29 -6.76 -5.86
N TRP A 144 10.89 -6.57 -7.04
CA TRP A 144 12.23 -6.01 -7.17
C TRP A 144 12.30 -4.52 -6.83
N VAL A 145 11.37 -3.70 -7.33
CA VAL A 145 11.28 -2.27 -7.02
C VAL A 145 11.16 -2.06 -5.52
N TRP A 146 10.22 -2.75 -4.89
CA TRP A 146 10.00 -2.73 -3.44
C TRP A 146 11.29 -3.10 -2.70
N LYS A 147 11.95 -4.20 -3.08
CA LYS A 147 13.23 -4.61 -2.49
C LYS A 147 14.32 -3.53 -2.61
N GLN A 148 14.35 -2.75 -3.69
CA GLN A 148 15.35 -1.69 -3.84
C GLN A 148 15.06 -0.51 -2.91
N ILE A 149 13.79 -0.11 -2.82
CA ILE A 149 13.34 0.99 -1.95
C ILE A 149 13.56 0.62 -0.48
N THR A 150 13.13 -0.57 -0.05
CA THR A 150 13.31 -1.01 1.33
C THR A 150 14.78 -1.17 1.70
N SER A 151 15.60 -1.69 0.80
CA SER A 151 17.04 -1.80 1.03
C SER A 151 17.71 -0.43 1.16
N ALA A 152 17.33 0.55 0.33
CA ALA A 152 17.88 1.90 0.39
C ALA A 152 17.49 2.61 1.70
N LEU A 153 16.22 2.52 2.10
CA LEU A 153 15.72 3.11 3.34
C LEU A 153 16.35 2.46 4.58
N ALA A 154 16.45 1.12 4.61
CA ALA A 154 17.07 0.39 5.71
C ALA A 154 18.56 0.71 5.83
N GLN A 155 19.28 0.79 4.71
CA GLN A 155 20.70 1.18 4.70
C GLN A 155 20.93 2.62 5.18
N ALA A 156 19.98 3.50 4.94
CA ALA A 156 19.99 4.88 5.45
C ALA A 156 19.46 5.00 6.89
N ASN A 157 19.08 3.88 7.53
CA ASN A 157 18.42 3.86 8.85
C ASN A 157 17.19 4.80 8.91
N ARG A 158 16.41 4.83 7.83
CA ARG A 158 15.21 5.67 7.62
C ARG A 158 13.91 4.89 7.61
N SER A 159 13.93 3.60 7.93
CA SER A 159 12.73 2.78 7.96
C SER A 159 12.70 1.81 9.11
N VAL A 160 11.49 1.55 9.59
CA VAL A 160 11.15 0.56 10.63
C VAL A 160 9.90 -0.19 10.21
N SER A 161 9.63 -1.30 10.88
CA SER A 161 8.40 -2.06 10.68
C SER A 161 7.83 -2.51 12.02
N PHE A 162 6.52 -2.38 12.17
CA PHE A 162 5.77 -2.79 13.36
C PHE A 162 4.30 -2.98 12.99
N GLU A 163 3.55 -3.70 13.83
CA GLU A 163 2.11 -3.83 13.65
C GLU A 163 1.41 -2.52 14.00
N TRP A 164 0.45 -2.08 13.18
CA TRP A 164 -0.28 -0.83 13.44
C TRP A 164 -0.86 -0.77 14.86
N LYS A 165 -1.40 -1.87 15.37
CA LYS A 165 -1.97 -1.96 16.73
C LYS A 165 -0.93 -1.85 17.85
N GLU A 166 0.35 -2.11 17.57
CA GLU A 166 1.45 -2.02 18.52
C GLU A 166 2.15 -0.64 18.51
N TRP A 167 1.58 0.34 17.80
CA TRP A 167 2.18 1.67 17.61
C TRP A 167 2.56 2.37 18.91
N ALA A 168 1.73 2.24 19.95
CA ALA A 168 1.85 2.96 21.21
C ALA A 168 3.06 2.53 22.05
N GLU A 169 3.58 1.31 21.84
CA GLU A 169 4.74 0.79 22.55
C GLU A 169 5.90 0.49 21.59
N ILE A 170 5.70 -0.49 20.71
CA ILE A 170 6.70 -0.95 19.75
C ILE A 170 6.97 0.13 18.71
N GLY A 171 5.92 0.77 18.18
CA GLY A 171 6.06 1.86 17.21
C GLY A 171 6.90 3.02 17.76
N ILE A 172 6.61 3.48 18.98
CA ILE A 172 7.41 4.52 19.66
C ILE A 172 8.87 4.10 19.80
N MET A 173 9.11 2.88 20.29
CA MET A 173 10.45 2.35 20.47
C MET A 173 11.22 2.29 19.13
N GLU A 174 10.60 1.77 18.08
CA GLU A 174 11.24 1.61 16.77
C GLU A 174 11.49 2.97 16.09
N VAL A 175 10.52 3.87 16.10
CA VAL A 175 10.71 5.22 15.50
C VAL A 175 11.81 6.00 16.21
N ASN A 176 11.94 5.88 17.54
CA ASN A 176 13.06 6.47 18.28
C ASN A 176 14.45 5.85 17.96
N LYS A 177 14.50 4.66 17.35
CA LYS A 177 15.76 4.02 16.89
C LYS A 177 16.20 4.48 15.51
N LEU A 178 15.35 5.17 14.76
CA LEU A 178 15.68 5.67 13.43
C LEU A 178 16.83 6.65 13.47
N GLY A 179 17.77 6.51 12.55
CA GLY A 179 18.98 7.33 12.50
C GLY A 179 18.64 8.81 12.33
N ALA A 180 17.71 9.11 11.44
CA ALA A 180 17.23 10.47 11.21
C ALA A 180 16.60 11.13 12.45
N VAL A 181 15.97 10.35 13.33
CA VAL A 181 15.36 10.84 14.58
C VAL A 181 16.44 11.08 15.63
N GLN A 182 17.37 10.13 15.78
CA GLN A 182 18.49 10.21 16.73
C GLN A 182 19.48 11.33 16.39
N GLU A 183 19.79 11.52 15.10
CA GLU A 183 20.68 12.58 14.62
C GLU A 183 20.17 13.98 14.96
N LEU A 184 18.84 14.16 15.03
CA LEU A 184 18.19 15.41 15.40
C LEU A 184 17.90 15.52 16.90
N GLY A 185 18.24 14.49 17.69
CA GLY A 185 18.00 14.47 19.13
C GLY A 185 16.52 14.46 19.53
N ILE A 186 15.65 14.02 18.63
CA ILE A 186 14.21 13.94 18.88
C ILE A 186 13.94 12.72 19.78
N VAL A 187 13.07 12.91 20.77
CA VAL A 187 12.57 11.82 21.62
C VAL A 187 11.05 11.85 21.56
N LEU A 188 10.48 10.87 20.88
CA LEU A 188 9.03 10.72 20.82
C LEU A 188 8.54 10.15 22.15
N PRO A 189 7.57 10.81 22.81
CA PRO A 189 7.01 10.32 24.05
C PRO A 189 6.13 9.10 23.80
N TYR A 190 6.01 8.25 24.81
CA TYR A 190 4.95 7.25 24.84
C TYR A 190 3.60 7.96 25.00
N PRO A 191 2.56 7.58 24.24
CA PRO A 191 1.25 8.20 24.35
C PRO A 191 0.63 7.88 25.71
N GLY A 192 -0.09 8.85 26.28
CA GLY A 192 -0.95 8.61 27.44
C GLY A 192 -2.24 7.88 27.06
N GLU A 193 -2.97 7.39 28.06
CA GLU A 193 -4.25 6.66 27.85
C GLU A 193 -5.24 7.43 26.96
N GLN A 194 -5.40 8.74 27.19
CA GLN A 194 -6.30 9.57 26.37
C GLN A 194 -5.88 9.61 24.90
N GLN A 195 -4.57 9.70 24.60
CA GLN A 195 -4.09 9.76 23.23
C GLN A 195 -4.30 8.42 22.51
N ILE A 196 -4.18 7.30 23.24
CA ILE A 196 -4.49 5.96 22.72
C ILE A 196 -5.99 5.86 22.42
N GLU A 197 -6.84 6.33 23.34
CA GLU A 197 -8.30 6.34 23.17
C GLU A 197 -8.71 7.19 21.97
N ASP A 198 -8.16 8.41 21.82
CA ASP A 198 -8.46 9.33 20.73
C ASP A 198 -8.09 8.72 19.37
N VAL A 199 -6.94 8.05 19.27
CA VAL A 199 -6.50 7.36 18.04
C VAL A 199 -7.40 6.16 17.73
N THR A 200 -7.75 5.36 18.73
CA THR A 200 -8.53 4.11 18.54
C THR A 200 -9.96 4.40 18.07
N HIS A 201 -10.54 5.52 18.48
CA HIS A 201 -11.90 5.92 18.08
C HIS A 201 -11.95 6.78 16.82
N ASP A 202 -10.81 7.10 16.20
CA ASP A 202 -10.76 7.85 14.95
C ASP A 202 -11.26 6.98 13.79
N ALA A 203 -12.05 7.57 12.89
CA ALA A 203 -12.58 6.87 11.72
C ALA A 203 -11.49 6.40 10.74
N ASP A 204 -10.32 7.05 10.77
CA ASP A 204 -9.10 6.60 10.10
C ASP A 204 -7.97 6.53 11.13
N TRP A 205 -8.04 5.53 11.99
CA TRP A 205 -7.10 5.31 13.10
C TRP A 205 -5.64 5.18 12.62
N GLU A 206 -5.38 4.58 11.45
CA GLU A 206 -4.04 4.52 10.85
C GLU A 206 -3.51 5.93 10.54
N ALA A 207 -4.35 6.80 9.97
CA ALA A 207 -3.99 8.19 9.75
C ALA A 207 -3.83 8.95 11.09
N ALA A 208 -4.62 8.60 12.12
CA ALA A 208 -4.47 9.17 13.46
C ALA A 208 -3.12 8.79 14.11
N ILE A 209 -2.67 7.55 13.94
CA ILE A 209 -1.34 7.10 14.35
C ILE A 209 -0.25 7.94 13.66
N LEU A 210 -0.33 8.10 12.34
CA LEU A 210 0.66 8.91 11.62
C LEU A 210 0.61 10.38 12.04
N ARG A 211 -0.58 10.94 12.33
CA ARG A 211 -0.72 12.29 12.89
C ARG A 211 -0.02 12.42 14.25
N TYR A 212 -0.11 11.41 15.11
CA TYR A 212 0.61 11.40 16.39
C TYR A 212 2.12 11.51 16.18
N PHE A 213 2.70 10.61 15.37
CA PHE A 213 4.13 10.62 15.07
C PHE A 213 4.56 11.94 14.42
N ASN A 214 3.83 12.37 13.39
CA ASN A 214 4.18 13.57 12.62
C ASN A 214 4.01 14.86 13.43
N GLY A 215 3.12 14.89 14.41
CA GLY A 215 3.02 16.00 15.37
C GLY A 215 4.32 16.26 16.14
N HIS A 216 5.15 15.23 16.34
CA HIS A 216 6.45 15.35 17.00
C HIS A 216 7.64 15.52 16.04
N LEU A 217 7.47 15.18 14.76
CA LEU A 217 8.53 15.22 13.75
C LEU A 217 8.53 16.49 12.88
N ASN A 218 7.36 17.12 12.70
CA ASN A 218 7.15 18.21 11.74
C ASN A 218 8.12 19.39 11.93
N ASP A 219 8.31 19.86 13.16
CA ASP A 219 9.19 21.00 13.46
C ASP A 219 10.66 20.74 13.13
N SER A 220 11.03 19.47 13.01
CA SER A 220 12.38 19.02 12.64
C SER A 220 12.52 18.73 11.14
N GLY A 221 11.49 19.01 10.35
CA GLY A 221 11.49 18.76 8.90
C GLY A 221 11.52 17.27 8.55
N LEU A 222 10.93 16.43 9.39
CA LEU A 222 10.76 14.99 9.15
C LEU A 222 9.29 14.61 9.10
N LYS A 223 8.97 13.59 8.32
CA LYS A 223 7.62 12.99 8.27
C LYS A 223 7.74 11.47 8.21
N LEU A 224 7.03 10.80 9.10
CA LEU A 224 6.79 9.37 9.06
C LEU A 224 5.61 9.08 8.13
N ILE A 225 5.80 8.17 7.20
CA ILE A 225 4.75 7.66 6.31
C ILE A 225 4.73 6.14 6.38
N ALA A 226 3.56 5.54 6.22
CA ALA A 226 3.46 4.12 5.88
C ALA A 226 3.67 3.98 4.37
N ILE A 227 4.45 2.98 3.95
CA ILE A 227 4.75 2.72 2.53
C ILE A 227 4.78 1.21 2.27
N GLY A 228 4.20 0.77 1.16
CA GLY A 228 4.18 -0.64 0.80
C GLY A 228 3.74 -0.87 -0.64
N THR A 229 3.68 -2.14 -1.03
CA THR A 229 2.96 -2.56 -2.26
C THR A 229 1.45 -2.62 -2.01
N HIS A 230 1.05 -2.77 -0.75
CA HIS A 230 -0.28 -2.71 -0.16
C HIS A 230 -0.10 -2.35 1.33
N PHE A 231 -1.19 -2.13 2.07
CA PHE A 231 -1.16 -2.05 3.53
C PHE A 231 -1.52 -3.40 4.14
N ASP A 232 -0.85 -3.72 5.24
CA ASP A 232 -1.05 -4.94 6.01
C ASP A 232 -0.99 -4.60 7.51
N GLU A 233 -1.38 -5.52 8.39
CA GLU A 233 -1.24 -5.36 9.84
C GLU A 233 0.20 -5.01 10.22
N TYR A 234 1.16 -5.76 9.66
CA TYR A 234 2.60 -5.52 9.84
C TYR A 234 3.14 -4.60 8.74
N GLN A 235 3.29 -3.33 9.07
CA GLN A 235 3.55 -2.28 8.09
C GLN A 235 4.99 -1.78 8.15
N MET A 236 5.55 -1.43 6.98
CA MET A 236 6.78 -0.66 6.89
C MET A 236 6.50 0.85 6.91
N PHE A 237 7.26 1.55 7.73
CA PHE A 237 7.22 3.00 7.86
C PHE A 237 8.56 3.60 7.43
N ALA A 238 8.50 4.75 6.76
CA ALA A 238 9.66 5.51 6.32
C ALA A 238 9.65 6.91 6.91
N CYS A 239 10.76 7.33 7.52
CA CYS A 239 10.96 8.67 8.05
C CYS A 239 11.73 9.51 7.03
N LEU A 240 10.99 10.36 6.32
CA LEU A 240 11.47 11.10 5.16
C LEU A 240 11.71 12.58 5.49
N PRO A 241 12.70 13.22 4.86
CA PRO A 241 12.88 14.66 4.97
C PRO A 241 11.75 15.43 4.25
N VAL A 242 11.19 16.42 4.92
CA VAL A 242 10.23 17.37 4.34
C VAL A 242 11.00 18.59 3.86
N ARG A 243 11.33 18.61 2.56
CA ARG A 243 12.05 19.73 1.91
C ARG A 243 11.29 20.16 0.67
N ASP A 244 10.83 21.42 0.65
CA ASP A 244 10.16 22.04 -0.49
C ASP A 244 9.09 21.11 -1.14
N LEU A 245 9.19 20.88 -2.45
CA LEU A 245 8.31 19.99 -3.22
C LEU A 245 8.79 18.54 -3.29
N ASN A 246 9.89 18.18 -2.61
CA ASN A 246 10.51 16.86 -2.76
C ASN A 246 9.59 15.73 -2.31
N LEU A 247 8.86 15.92 -1.21
CA LEU A 247 7.97 14.89 -0.69
C LEU A 247 6.79 14.62 -1.63
N VAL A 248 6.21 15.69 -2.19
CA VAL A 248 5.14 15.58 -3.19
C VAL A 248 5.64 14.87 -4.44
N ASN A 249 6.83 15.22 -4.92
CA ASN A 249 7.45 14.54 -6.06
C ASN A 249 7.77 13.07 -5.76
N ALA A 250 8.23 12.76 -4.55
CA ALA A 250 8.51 11.39 -4.13
C ALA A 250 7.23 10.56 -4.14
N PHE A 251 6.13 11.09 -3.63
CA PHE A 251 4.82 10.44 -3.64
C PHE A 251 4.32 10.12 -5.05
N GLU A 252 4.50 11.05 -5.99
CA GLU A 252 4.14 10.80 -7.39
C GLU A 252 5.01 9.70 -8.02
N ILE A 253 6.31 9.64 -7.67
CA ILE A 253 7.19 8.56 -8.14
C ILE A 253 6.84 7.22 -7.47
N LEU A 254 6.50 7.20 -6.18
CA LEU A 254 6.03 6.00 -5.49
C LEU A 254 4.79 5.41 -6.17
N LYS A 255 3.80 6.24 -6.49
CA LYS A 255 2.60 5.82 -7.24
C LYS A 255 2.95 5.30 -8.63
N LYS A 256 3.83 6.00 -9.36
CA LYS A 256 4.31 5.54 -10.68
C LYS A 256 4.98 4.16 -10.61
N LEU A 257 5.73 3.93 -9.54
CA LEU A 257 6.39 2.67 -9.22
C LEU A 257 5.45 1.62 -8.62
N GLY A 258 4.14 1.89 -8.55
CA GLY A 258 3.14 0.94 -8.07
C GLY A 258 3.11 0.73 -6.57
N LEU A 259 3.68 1.66 -5.80
CA LEU A 259 3.60 1.64 -4.34
C LEU A 259 2.47 2.52 -3.82
N VAL A 260 1.93 2.10 -2.69
CA VAL A 260 0.96 2.87 -1.90
C VAL A 260 1.68 3.51 -0.72
N TYR A 261 1.15 4.63 -0.25
CA TYR A 261 1.62 5.30 0.95
C TYR A 261 0.46 5.97 1.68
N LYS A 262 0.58 6.08 2.99
CA LYS A 262 -0.33 6.81 3.88
C LYS A 262 0.52 7.77 4.72
N ASP A 263 0.06 9.01 4.87
CA ASP A 263 0.84 10.12 5.41
C ASP A 263 0.07 10.98 6.42
#